data_AF-A0A3D4T9C9-F1
#
_entry.id   AF-A0A3D4T9C9-F1
#
_cell.length_a   1.000
_cell.length_b   1.000
_cell.length_c   1.000
_cell.angle_alpha   90.00
_cell.angle_beta   90.00
_cell.angle_gamma   90.00
#
_symmetry.space_group_name_H-M   'P 1'
#
loop_
_entity.id
_entity.type
_entity.pdbx_description
1 polymer ?
#
loop_
_entity_poly.entity_id
_entity_poly.type
_entity_poly.pdbx_seq_one_letter_code
_entity_poly.pdbx_strand_id
1 'polypeptide(L)' 'MLRYLARKLFYGCLVLLGVVLLIFFLFQGFGDPARLVIGQTGDSATLNNIRKELALDQPKSVQLLQYLNDVSPIAV' A
#
# COMPACT_ATOMS: atom_id res chain seq x y z
N MET A 1 -21.28 27.19 3.86
CA MET A 1 -20.71 26.15 4.74
C MET A 1 -20.46 24.83 4.02
N LEU A 2 -21.43 24.22 3.32
CA LEU A 2 -21.24 22.93 2.62
C LEU A 2 -20.06 22.92 1.63
N ARG A 3 -19.94 23.96 0.80
CA ARG A 3 -18.84 24.11 -0.17
C ARG A 3 -17.46 24.20 0.49
N TYR A 4 -17.39 24.83 1.66
CA TYR A 4 -16.16 24.92 2.45
C TYR A 4 -15.78 23.56 3.05
N LEU A 5 -16.76 22.85 3.62
CA LEU A 5 -16.56 21.51 4.18
C LEU A 5 -16.13 20.50 3.10
N ALA A 6 -16.81 20.48 1.94
CA ALA A 6 -16.48 19.61 0.82
C ALA A 6 -15.06 19.87 0.30
N ARG A 7 -14.67 21.15 0.17
CA ARG A 7 -13.32 21.53 -0.25
C ARG A 7 -12.27 21.07 0.75
N LYS A 8 -12.54 21.21 2.05
CA LYS A 8 -11.63 20.79 3.13
C LYS A 8 -11.47 19.27 3.19
N LEU A 9 -12.57 18.51 3.05
CA LEU A 9 -12.54 17.05 2.94
C LEU A 9 -11.76 16.58 1.72
N PHE A 10 -11.98 17.22 0.57
CA PHE A 10 -11.24 16.91 -0.66
C PHE A 10 -9.73 17.14 -0.48
N TYR A 11 -9.33 18.29 0.08
CA TYR A 11 -7.92 18.54 0.38
C TYR A 11 -7.33 17.50 1.34
N GLY A 12 -8.05 17.13 2.41
CA GLY A 12 -7.61 16.10 3.35
C GLY A 12 -7.43 14.73 2.67
N CYS A 13 -8.39 14.34 1.83
CA CYS A 13 -8.33 13.10 1.06
C CYS A 13 -7.13 13.11 0.09
N LEU A 14 -6.87 14.24 -0.55
CA LEU A 14 -5.74 14.41 -1.49
C LEU A 14 -4.38 14.37 -0.78
N VAL A 15 -4.28 14.93 0.43
CA VAL A 15 -3.08 14.81 1.27
C VAL A 15 -2.86 13.36 1.70
N LEU A 16 -3.89 12.67 2.18
CA LEU A 16 -3.80 11.25 2.55
C LEU A 16 -3.36 10.40 1.35
N LEU A 17 -3.99 10.59 0.20
CA LEU A 17 -3.63 9.89 -1.03
C LEU A 17 -2.16 10.15 -1.40
N GLY A 18 -1.69 11.40 -1.27
CA GLY A 18 -0.28 11.74 -1.48
C GLY A 18 0.67 10.99 -0.55
N VAL A 19 0.37 10.93 0.75
CA VAL A 19 1.18 10.21 1.75
C VAL A 19 1.19 8.71 1.47
N VAL A 20 0.03 8.11 1.18
CA VAL A 20 -0.10 6.68 0.85
C VAL A 20 0.73 6.34 -0.39
N LEU A 21 0.63 7.14 -1.46
CA LEU A 21 1.46 6.94 -2.66
C LEU A 21 2.95 7.05 -2.35
N LEU A 22 3.35 8.07 -1.57
CA LEU A 22 4.75 8.30 -1.23
C LEU A 22 5.32 7.10 -0.48
N ILE A 23 4.59 6.59 0.52
CA ILE A 23 4.98 5.40 1.28
C ILE A 23 5.04 4.17 0.37
N PHE A 24 4.02 3.95 -0.48
CA PHE A 24 4.00 2.84 -1.43
C PHE A 24 5.24 2.85 -2.34
N PHE A 25 5.56 4.00 -2.94
CA PHE A 25 6.74 4.14 -3.80
C PHE A 25 8.05 3.98 -3.03
N LEU A 26 8.12 4.45 -1.78
CA LEU A 26 9.29 4.26 -0.92
C LEU A 26 9.56 2.76 -0.74
N PHE A 27 8.56 2.00 -0.28
CA PHE A 27 8.71 0.56 -0.05
C PHE A 27 8.95 -0.24 -1.34
N GLN A 28 8.29 0.13 -2.44
CA GLN A 28 8.50 -0.52 -3.74
C GLN A 28 9.88 -0.20 -4.35
N GLY A 29 10.49 0.92 -3.98
CA GLY A 29 11.83 1.32 -4.43
C GLY A 29 12.96 0.59 -3.70
N PHE A 30 12.75 0.19 -2.44
CA PHE A 30 13.73 -0.56 -1.64
C PHE A 30 13.67 -2.07 -1.90
N GLY A 31 14.02 -2.49 -3.11
CA GLY A 31 14.22 -3.91 -3.44
C GLY A 31 12.96 -4.76 -3.37
N ASP A 32 13.08 -5.99 -2.85
CA ASP A 32 11.97 -6.94 -2.75
C ASP A 32 11.22 -6.75 -1.41
N PRO A 33 10.00 -6.19 -1.41
CA PRO A 33 9.25 -5.95 -0.17
C PRO A 33 8.97 -7.23 0.62
N ALA A 34 8.87 -8.40 -0.04
CA ALA A 34 8.73 -9.68 0.67
C ALA A 34 9.95 -9.99 1.55
N ARG A 35 11.15 -9.58 1.12
CA ARG A 35 12.38 -9.75 1.91
C ARG A 35 12.47 -8.78 3.07
N LEU A 36 11.89 -7.58 2.93
CA LEU A 36 11.80 -6.62 4.04
C LEU A 36 10.90 -7.16 5.16
N VAL A 37 9.82 -7.86 4.80
CA VAL A 37 8.87 -8.46 5.76
C VAL A 37 9.42 -9.74 6.40
N ILE A 38 10.02 -10.63 5.61
CA ILE A 38 10.45 -11.96 6.09
C ILE A 38 11.78 -11.94 6.87
N GLY A 39 12.61 -10.93 6.68
CA GLY A 39 13.97 -10.87 7.25
C GLY A 39 14.95 -11.87 6.59
N GLN A 40 16.05 -12.18 7.28
CA GLN A 40 17.14 -13.04 6.74
C GLN A 40 16.89 -14.56 6.89
N THR A 41 15.81 -14.96 7.57
CA THR A 41 15.55 -16.35 8.01
C THR A 41 14.40 -17.05 7.27
N GLY A 42 13.93 -16.49 6.15
CA GLY A 42 12.85 -17.06 5.36
C GLY A 42 13.30 -18.15 4.39
N ASP A 43 12.72 -19.35 4.47
CA ASP A 43 12.80 -20.35 3.41
C ASP A 43 12.13 -19.82 2.12
N SER A 44 12.63 -20.27 0.97
CA SER A 44 12.15 -19.90 -0.37
C SER A 44 10.65 -20.16 -0.56
N ALA A 45 10.11 -21.21 0.07
CA ALA A 45 8.69 -21.50 0.05
C ALA A 45 7.86 -20.44 0.80
N THR A 46 8.31 -20.03 1.98
CA THR A 46 7.66 -18.97 2.77
C THR A 46 7.71 -17.63 2.06
N LEU A 47 8.82 -17.32 1.38
CA LEU A 47 8.97 -16.09 0.60
C LEU A 47 7.97 -16.02 -0.56
N ASN A 48 7.74 -17.14 -1.26
CA ASN A 48 6.74 -17.20 -2.32
C ASN A 48 5.31 -17.12 -1.79
N ASN A 49 5.03 -17.68 -0.61
CA ASN A 49 3.72 -17.57 0.03
C ASN A 49 3.44 -16.12 0.44
N ILE A 50 4.40 -15.43 1.07
CA ILE A 50 4.28 -14.01 1.43
C ILE A 50 4.11 -13.14 0.18
N ARG A 51 4.85 -13.42 -0.90
CA ARG A 51 4.66 -12.70 -2.17
C ARG A 51 3.24 -12.83 -2.70
N LYS A 52 2.63 -14.01 -2.60
CA LYS A 52 1.22 -14.21 -3.02
C LYS A 52 0.23 -13.55 -2.06
N GLU A 53 0.44 -13.66 -0.76
CA GLU A 53 -0.44 -13.03 0.25
C GLU A 53 -0.42 -11.51 0.14
N LEU A 54 0.75 -10.91 -0.04
CA LEU A 54 0.92 -9.47 -0.25
C LEU A 54 0.67 -9.04 -1.71
N ALA A 55 0.22 -9.95 -2.57
CA ALA A 55 -0.02 -9.73 -4.01
C ALA A 55 1.17 -9.09 -4.76
N LEU A 56 2.39 -9.33 -4.29
CA LEU A 56 3.64 -8.81 -4.86
C LEU A 56 3.95 -9.43 -6.23
N ASP A 57 3.26 -10.50 -6.59
CA ASP A 57 3.28 -11.15 -7.91
C ASP A 57 2.35 -10.46 -8.94
N GLN A 58 1.48 -9.55 -8.50
CA GLN A 58 0.52 -8.84 -9.36
C GLN A 58 1.09 -7.53 -9.91
N PRO A 59 0.54 -6.96 -11.00
CA PRO A 59 0.97 -5.66 -11.51
C PRO A 59 0.84 -4.57 -10.44
N LYS A 60 1.76 -3.58 -10.45
CA LYS A 60 1.85 -2.51 -9.45
C LYS A 60 0.56 -1.72 -9.25
N SER A 61 -0.28 -1.63 -10.29
CA SER A 61 -1.61 -1.01 -10.19
C SER A 61 -2.54 -1.76 -9.25
N VAL A 62 -2.50 -3.10 -9.25
CA VAL A 62 -3.31 -3.92 -8.35
C VAL A 62 -2.77 -3.89 -6.93
N GLN A 63 -1.44 -3.95 -6.76
CA GLN A 63 -0.80 -3.76 -5.45
C GLN A 63 -1.16 -2.42 -4.81
N LEU A 64 -1.22 -1.34 -5.60
CA LEU A 64 -1.62 -0.03 -5.11
C LEU A 64 -3.11 -0.01 -4.69
N LEU A 65 -3.99 -0.66 -5.44
CA LEU A 65 -5.41 -0.75 -5.09
C LEU A 65 -5.63 -1.56 -3.81
N GLN A 66 -4.92 -2.67 -3.64
CA GLN A 66 -4.96 -3.44 -2.39
C GLN A 66 -4.40 -2.65 -1.21
N TYR A 67 -3.26 -1.97 -1.38
CA TYR A 67 -2.69 -1.11 -0.36
C TYR A 67 -3.64 0.03 0.06
N LEU A 68 -4.32 0.66 -0.92
CA LEU A 68 -5.35 1.66 -0.65
C LEU A 68 -6.54 1.07 0.09
N ASN A 69 -6.92 -0.18 -0.21
CA ASN A 69 -8.00 -0.86 0.47
C ASN A 69 -7.62 -1.18 1.93
N ASP A 70 -6.43 -1.74 2.16
CA ASP A 70 -5.95 -2.09 3.52
C ASP A 70 -5.81 -0.87 4.43
N VAL A 71 -5.44 0.29 3.86
CA VAL A 71 -5.31 1.55 4.61
C VAL A 71 -6.66 2.28 4.74
N SER A 72 -7.66 1.92 3.93
CA SER A 72 -8.96 2.56 3.97
C SER A 72 -9.66 2.28 5.31
N PRO A 73 -10.07 3.30 6.07
CA PRO A 73 -10.82 3.11 7.32
C PRO A 73 -12.23 2.54 7.12
N ILE A 74 -12.63 2.30 5.86
CA ILE A 74 -13.93 1.74 5.47
C ILE A 74 -13.78 0.27 5.04
N ALA A 75 -12.56 -0.23 4.83
CA ALA A 75 -12.33 -1.63 4.50
C ALA A 75 -12.56 -2.50 5.75
N VAL A 76 -13.35 -3.57 5.57
CA VAL A 76 -13.66 -4.61 6.56
C VAL A 76 -12.90 -5.87 6.20
#